data_AF-A0A4S3JCW0-F1
#
_entry.id   AF-A0A4S3JCW0-F1
#
_cell.length_a   1.000
_cell.length_b   1.000
_cell.length_c   1.000
_cell.angle_alpha   90.00
_cell.angle_beta   90.00
_cell.angle_gamma   90.00
#
_symmetry.space_group_name_H-M   'P 1'
#
loop_
_entity.id
_entity.type
_entity.pdbx_description
1 polymer ?
#
loop_
_entity_poly.entity_id
_entity_poly.type
_entity_poly.pdbx_seq_one_letter_code
_entity_poly.pdbx_strand_id
1 'polypeptide(L)'
;MCNPPFYTSREEMVASAEAKERPPFSACTGAEVEMVTHGGEITFVSAMIEESLQLRKQVIWYTSMLGRLSSVSVLVEKLIECGNRNYAVTEFVQGSKTKRWAIAWSWSDLRPTVSVARTISNFPKHLLPFPAEYTFDIPNGSIDVVSEKLDAELSSLNVQWLWRKNLATGVGFAMENVWSRQARRKMHSVAGSTNKVEIEESKAALGFKVQVRKEGIENEGVRVLVRWLKGRDSVLFESFCGMVKRKLEGK
;
A
#
# COMPACT_ATOMS: atom_id res chain seq x y z
N MET A 1 -0.40 -13.47 12.27
CA MET A 1 -0.95 -14.14 11.07
C MET A 1 -1.98 -15.15 11.49
N CYS A 2 -3.02 -15.37 10.68
CA CYS A 2 -4.10 -16.30 10.98
C CYS A 2 -4.50 -17.10 9.73
N ASN A 3 -4.86 -18.38 9.92
CA ASN A 3 -5.60 -19.18 8.96
C ASN A 3 -6.91 -19.61 9.66
N PRO A 4 -8.02 -18.88 9.45
CA PRO A 4 -9.24 -19.09 10.21
C PRO A 4 -9.99 -20.34 9.73
N PRO A 5 -10.87 -20.92 10.56
CA PRO A 5 -11.85 -21.90 10.09
C PRO A 5 -12.73 -21.26 9.01
N PHE A 6 -12.82 -21.89 7.85
CA PHE A 6 -13.48 -21.28 6.68
C PHE A 6 -15.01 -21.42 6.67
N TYR A 7 -15.53 -22.48 7.29
CA TYR A 7 -16.93 -22.88 7.12
C TYR A 7 -17.78 -22.47 8.33
N THR A 8 -19.04 -22.14 8.08
CA THR A 8 -20.04 -21.79 9.09
C THR A 8 -20.60 -23.02 9.83
N SER A 9 -20.65 -24.16 9.14
CA SER A 9 -21.12 -25.43 9.67
C SER A 9 -20.49 -26.61 8.92
N ARG A 10 -20.67 -27.83 9.45
CA ARG A 10 -20.21 -29.06 8.81
C ARG A 10 -20.96 -29.33 7.50
N GLU A 11 -22.25 -29.02 7.45
CA GLU A 11 -23.10 -29.17 6.27
C GLU A 11 -22.60 -28.27 5.13
N GLU A 12 -22.22 -27.03 5.43
CA GLU A 12 -21.66 -26.13 4.43
C GLU A 12 -20.32 -26.66 3.87
N MET A 13 -19.47 -27.21 4.74
CA MET A 13 -18.21 -27.82 4.32
C MET A 13 -18.44 -28.99 3.37
N VAL A 14 -19.40 -29.88 3.69
CA VAL A 14 -19.77 -31.03 2.84
C VAL A 14 -20.35 -30.55 1.51
N ALA A 15 -21.33 -29.63 1.54
CA ALA A 15 -21.93 -29.06 0.33
C ALA A 15 -20.88 -28.38 -0.58
N SER A 16 -19.90 -27.68 0.01
CA SER A 16 -18.79 -27.07 -0.73
C SER A 16 -17.83 -28.10 -1.35
N ALA A 17 -17.70 -29.28 -0.74
CA ALA A 17 -16.93 -30.39 -1.29
C ALA A 17 -17.68 -31.08 -2.45
N GLU A 18 -18.99 -31.28 -2.30
CA GLU A 18 -19.85 -31.91 -3.31
C GLU A 18 -20.06 -31.04 -4.56
N ALA A 19 -20.08 -29.70 -4.40
CA ALA A 19 -20.18 -28.78 -5.52
C ALA A 19 -18.94 -28.78 -6.45
N LYS A 20 -17.84 -29.44 -6.06
CA LYS A 20 -16.64 -29.56 -6.89
C LYS A 20 -16.75 -30.78 -7.79
N GLU A 21 -16.59 -30.58 -9.10
CA GLU A 21 -16.63 -31.65 -10.11
C GLU A 21 -15.64 -32.80 -9.86
N ARG A 22 -14.56 -32.55 -9.12
CA ARG A 22 -13.56 -33.55 -8.76
C ARG A 22 -13.20 -33.44 -7.29
N PRO A 23 -12.97 -34.57 -6.60
CA PRO A 23 -12.48 -34.54 -5.24
C PRO A 23 -11.14 -33.77 -5.17
N PRO A 24 -10.86 -33.10 -4.05
CA PRO A 24 -9.57 -32.44 -3.86
C PRO A 24 -8.43 -33.47 -3.95
N PHE A 25 -7.30 -33.06 -4.53
CA PHE A 25 -6.11 -33.93 -4.65
C PHE A 25 -5.45 -34.24 -3.30
N SER A 26 -5.77 -33.46 -2.26
CA SER A 26 -5.28 -33.64 -0.90
C SER A 26 -6.42 -34.07 0.03
N ALA A 27 -6.17 -35.04 0.90
CA ALA A 27 -7.08 -35.34 2.00
C ALA A 27 -7.17 -34.16 2.97
N CYS A 28 -8.38 -33.74 3.33
CA CYS A 28 -8.58 -32.74 4.37
C CYS A 28 -8.56 -33.46 5.73
N THR A 29 -7.43 -33.39 6.43
CA THR A 29 -7.22 -34.05 7.73
C THR A 29 -7.40 -33.11 8.92
N GLY A 30 -7.89 -31.89 8.69
CA GLY A 30 -8.09 -30.91 9.76
C GLY A 30 -9.15 -31.38 10.75
N ALA A 31 -8.98 -31.03 12.02
CA ALA A 31 -10.01 -31.24 13.02
C ALA A 31 -11.22 -30.34 12.73
N GLU A 32 -12.42 -30.73 13.17
CA GLU A 32 -13.64 -29.94 12.92
C GLU A 32 -13.51 -28.49 13.43
N VAL A 33 -12.87 -28.30 14.59
CA VAL A 33 -12.57 -26.98 15.17
C VAL A 33 -11.60 -26.13 14.36
N GLU A 34 -10.81 -26.75 13.47
CA GLU A 34 -9.90 -26.04 12.55
C GLU A 34 -10.58 -25.68 11.23
N MET A 35 -11.75 -26.27 10.95
CA MET A 35 -12.46 -26.13 9.68
C MET A 35 -13.75 -25.32 9.81
N VAL A 36 -14.44 -25.45 10.95
CA VAL A 36 -15.77 -24.89 11.19
C VAL A 36 -15.74 -23.92 12.37
N THR A 37 -16.38 -22.77 12.21
CA THR A 37 -16.67 -21.81 13.28
C THR A 37 -18.01 -21.15 13.03
N HIS A 38 -18.70 -20.72 14.08
CA HIS A 38 -19.96 -19.99 13.93
C HIS A 38 -19.77 -18.77 13.02
N GLY A 39 -20.58 -18.67 11.96
CA GLY A 39 -20.50 -17.57 10.99
C GLY A 39 -19.22 -17.57 10.11
N GLY A 40 -18.43 -18.65 10.14
CA GLY A 40 -17.32 -18.93 9.23
C GLY A 40 -16.19 -17.89 9.30
N GLU A 41 -15.37 -17.88 8.25
CA GLU A 41 -14.21 -16.96 8.18
C GLU A 41 -14.61 -15.48 8.26
N ILE A 42 -15.79 -15.10 7.78
CA ILE A 42 -16.26 -13.71 7.81
C ILE A 42 -16.44 -13.26 9.25
N THR A 43 -17.15 -14.04 10.08
CA THR A 43 -17.40 -13.68 11.48
C THR A 43 -16.11 -13.70 12.28
N PHE A 44 -15.28 -14.72 12.06
CA PHE A 44 -13.99 -14.85 12.72
C PHE A 44 -13.07 -13.65 12.45
N VAL A 45 -12.87 -13.28 11.17
CA VAL A 45 -11.98 -12.18 10.82
C VAL A 45 -12.61 -10.82 11.14
N SER A 46 -13.93 -10.69 11.13
CA SER A 46 -14.61 -9.48 11.61
C SER A 46 -14.32 -9.23 13.10
N ALA A 47 -14.37 -10.27 13.93
CA ALA A 47 -13.98 -10.18 15.34
C ALA A 47 -12.51 -9.75 15.48
N MET A 48 -11.60 -10.33 14.68
CA MET A 48 -10.19 -9.88 14.68
C MET A 48 -10.03 -8.40 14.29
N ILE A 49 -10.82 -7.90 13.34
CA ILE A 49 -10.81 -6.47 12.97
C ILE A 49 -11.24 -5.62 14.16
N GLU A 50 -12.31 -6.01 14.86
CA GLU A 50 -12.83 -5.30 16.04
C GLU A 50 -11.83 -5.32 17.20
N GLU A 51 -11.24 -6.47 17.51
CA GLU A 51 -10.19 -6.61 18.53
C GLU A 51 -8.96 -5.75 18.20
N SER A 52 -8.61 -5.64 16.91
CA SER A 52 -7.48 -4.81 16.48
C SER A 52 -7.67 -3.32 16.78
N LEU A 53 -8.91 -2.84 17.00
CA LEU A 53 -9.18 -1.47 17.42
C LEU A 53 -8.67 -1.16 18.84
N GLN A 54 -8.48 -2.19 19.67
CA GLN A 54 -7.91 -2.05 21.01
C GLN A 54 -6.38 -2.06 20.96
N LEU A 55 -5.81 -3.02 20.25
CA LEU A 55 -4.35 -3.20 20.16
C LEU A 55 -3.67 -2.16 19.26
N ARG A 56 -4.36 -1.67 18.22
CA ARG A 56 -3.93 -0.59 17.31
C ARG A 56 -2.52 -0.79 16.74
N LYS A 57 -1.54 -0.06 17.29
CA LYS A 57 -0.16 0.02 16.82
C LYS A 57 0.78 -0.95 17.55
N GLN A 58 0.28 -1.67 18.55
CA GLN A 58 1.06 -2.73 19.22
C GLN A 58 1.37 -3.89 18.27
N VAL A 59 0.51 -4.10 17.27
CA VAL A 59 0.78 -4.98 16.13
C VAL A 59 0.86 -4.10 14.88
N ILE A 60 1.96 -4.20 14.14
CA ILE A 60 2.17 -3.38 12.95
C ILE A 60 1.22 -3.81 11.83
N TRP A 61 1.11 -5.12 11.58
CA TRP A 61 0.23 -5.69 10.57
C TRP A 61 -0.53 -6.89 11.12
N TYR A 62 -1.86 -6.81 11.02
CA TYR A 62 -2.76 -7.93 11.24
C TYR A 62 -2.99 -8.60 9.88
N THR A 63 -3.02 -9.93 9.85
CA THR A 63 -3.18 -10.69 8.60
C THR A 63 -4.02 -11.94 8.82
N SER A 64 -4.88 -12.24 7.83
CA SER A 64 -5.64 -13.48 7.77
C SER A 64 -5.68 -14.03 6.34
N MET A 65 -5.48 -15.33 6.19
CA MET A 65 -5.83 -16.04 4.96
C MET A 65 -7.35 -16.21 4.88
N LEU A 66 -7.88 -16.32 3.66
CA LEU A 66 -9.29 -16.49 3.36
C LEU A 66 -9.47 -17.58 2.29
N GLY A 67 -10.46 -18.43 2.51
CA GLY A 67 -10.87 -19.52 1.65
C GLY A 67 -11.72 -19.06 0.47
N ARG A 68 -12.41 -17.91 0.57
CA ARG A 68 -13.33 -17.40 -0.46
C ARG A 68 -13.06 -15.95 -0.82
N LEU A 69 -13.16 -15.64 -2.11
CA LEU A 69 -13.04 -14.27 -2.63
C LEU A 69 -14.16 -13.36 -2.13
N SER A 70 -15.38 -13.88 -2.01
CA SER A 70 -16.54 -13.11 -1.51
C SER A 70 -16.31 -12.58 -0.10
N SER A 71 -15.63 -13.35 0.76
CA SER A 71 -15.27 -12.95 2.12
C SER A 71 -14.32 -11.75 2.13
N VAL A 72 -13.43 -11.63 1.15
CA VAL A 72 -12.51 -10.48 1.03
C VAL A 72 -13.30 -9.18 0.90
N SER A 73 -14.34 -9.14 0.06
CA SER A 73 -15.15 -7.94 -0.16
C SER A 73 -15.83 -7.47 1.12
N VAL A 74 -16.51 -8.39 1.83
CA VAL A 74 -17.21 -8.10 3.10
C VAL A 74 -16.24 -7.57 4.16
N LEU A 75 -15.06 -8.19 4.27
CA LEU A 75 -14.06 -7.81 5.28
C LEU A 75 -13.37 -6.48 4.95
N VAL A 76 -13.19 -6.16 3.66
CA VAL A 76 -12.71 -4.85 3.24
C VAL A 76 -13.74 -3.76 3.57
N GLU A 77 -15.02 -4.00 3.31
CA GLU A 77 -16.09 -3.06 3.68
C GLU A 77 -16.11 -2.83 5.19
N LYS A 78 -16.00 -3.89 6.00
CA LYS A 78 -15.87 -3.78 7.46
C LYS A 78 -14.66 -2.94 7.89
N LEU A 79 -13.49 -3.15 7.28
CA LEU A 79 -12.31 -2.30 7.55
C LEU A 79 -12.59 -0.82 7.23
N ILE A 80 -13.28 -0.57 6.11
CA ILE A 80 -13.63 0.78 5.67
C ILE A 80 -14.60 1.44 6.65
N GLU A 81 -15.61 0.71 7.13
CA GLU A 81 -16.57 1.15 8.16
C GLU A 81 -15.87 1.48 9.47
N CYS A 82 -14.89 0.67 9.88
CA CYS A 82 -14.05 0.93 11.06
C CYS A 82 -13.04 2.09 10.86
N GLY A 83 -13.12 2.82 9.74
CA GLY A 83 -12.24 3.96 9.44
C GLY A 83 -10.82 3.56 9.05
N ASN A 84 -10.58 2.30 8.72
CA ASN A 84 -9.28 1.85 8.22
C ASN A 84 -9.17 2.15 6.71
N ARG A 85 -8.02 2.71 6.31
CA ARG A 85 -7.65 2.99 4.90
C ARG A 85 -6.25 2.49 4.60
N ASN A 86 -5.68 1.64 5.45
CA ASN A 86 -4.34 1.09 5.33
C ASN A 86 -4.38 -0.44 5.40
N TYR A 87 -4.86 -1.02 4.31
CA TYR A 87 -5.03 -2.45 4.15
C TYR A 87 -4.41 -2.94 2.84
N ALA A 88 -4.30 -4.26 2.72
CA ALA A 88 -3.74 -4.97 1.59
C ALA A 88 -4.59 -6.22 1.33
N VAL A 89 -4.81 -6.51 0.05
CA VAL A 89 -5.49 -7.72 -0.39
C VAL A 89 -4.64 -8.40 -1.47
N THR A 90 -4.46 -9.71 -1.32
CA THR A 90 -3.64 -10.51 -2.24
C THR A 90 -4.27 -11.86 -2.53
N GLU A 91 -3.83 -12.49 -3.62
CA GLU A 91 -4.18 -13.86 -3.97
C GLU A 91 -2.94 -14.77 -3.94
N PHE A 92 -3.12 -15.97 -3.41
CA PHE A 92 -2.17 -17.06 -3.45
C PHE A 92 -2.69 -18.11 -4.44
N VAL A 93 -1.93 -18.32 -5.51
CA VAL A 93 -2.25 -19.31 -6.55
C VAL A 93 -1.23 -20.43 -6.45
N GLN A 94 -1.66 -21.60 -5.98
CA GLN A 94 -0.80 -22.77 -5.86
C GLN A 94 -1.30 -23.87 -6.80
N GLY A 95 -0.51 -24.18 -7.82
CA GLY A 95 -0.92 -25.05 -8.92
C GLY A 95 -2.02 -24.42 -9.78
N SER A 96 -2.79 -25.25 -10.49
CA SER A 96 -3.81 -24.79 -11.45
C SER A 96 -5.20 -24.59 -10.86
N LYS A 97 -5.45 -24.99 -9.60
CA LYS A 97 -6.81 -25.08 -9.04
C LYS A 97 -7.00 -24.44 -7.66
N THR A 98 -5.99 -24.48 -6.79
CA THR A 98 -6.17 -23.96 -5.42
C THR A 98 -5.82 -22.48 -5.39
N LYS A 99 -6.86 -21.66 -5.23
CA LYS A 99 -6.72 -20.25 -4.90
C LYS A 99 -7.05 -20.02 -3.43
N ARG A 100 -6.26 -19.18 -2.79
CA ARG A 100 -6.54 -18.58 -1.49
C ARG A 100 -6.36 -17.08 -1.62
N TRP A 101 -6.98 -16.34 -0.72
CA TRP A 101 -6.80 -14.91 -0.62
C TRP A 101 -6.20 -14.58 0.73
N ALA A 102 -5.63 -13.40 0.86
CA ALA A 102 -5.27 -12.88 2.15
C ALA A 102 -5.66 -11.41 2.24
N ILE A 103 -6.08 -11.04 3.44
CA ILE A 103 -6.33 -9.68 3.85
C ILE A 103 -5.32 -9.30 4.93
N ALA A 104 -4.82 -8.08 4.86
CA ALA A 104 -3.93 -7.51 5.85
C ALA A 104 -4.32 -6.06 6.14
N TRP A 105 -4.17 -5.61 7.38
CA TRP A 105 -4.44 -4.22 7.76
C TRP A 105 -3.49 -3.72 8.84
N SER A 106 -3.31 -2.41 8.86
CA SER A 106 -2.48 -1.71 9.85
C SER A 106 -3.22 -0.48 10.38
N TRP A 107 -3.04 -0.19 11.67
CA TRP A 107 -3.43 1.09 12.27
C TRP A 107 -2.29 2.12 12.31
N SER A 108 -1.10 1.71 11.85
CA SER A 108 0.02 2.61 11.59
C SER A 108 -0.19 3.36 10.26
N ASP A 109 0.74 4.24 9.93
CA ASP A 109 0.75 5.01 8.70
C ASP A 109 1.81 4.54 7.69
N LEU A 110 2.50 3.43 7.96
CA LEU A 110 3.41 2.81 7.01
C LEU A 110 2.61 2.08 5.92
N ARG A 111 3.02 2.25 4.67
CA ARG A 111 2.28 1.76 3.50
C ARG A 111 2.95 0.54 2.84
N PRO A 112 2.18 -0.51 2.49
CA PRO A 112 2.69 -1.64 1.72
C PRO A 112 2.97 -1.24 0.26
N THR A 113 3.73 -2.06 -0.48
CA THR A 113 3.85 -1.91 -1.94
C THR A 113 2.53 -2.17 -2.64
N VAL A 114 2.36 -1.59 -3.84
CA VAL A 114 1.24 -1.97 -4.73
C VAL A 114 1.33 -3.45 -5.11
N SER A 115 2.54 -3.95 -5.34
CA SER A 115 2.80 -5.37 -5.70
C SER A 115 2.44 -6.39 -4.62
N VAL A 116 2.12 -5.95 -3.40
CA VAL A 116 1.68 -6.82 -2.30
C VAL A 116 0.22 -6.53 -1.94
N ALA A 117 -0.22 -5.27 -2.06
CA ALA A 117 -1.52 -4.83 -1.55
C ALA A 117 -2.67 -4.89 -2.54
N ARG A 118 -2.39 -5.06 -3.84
CA ARG A 118 -3.38 -4.93 -4.92
C ARG A 118 -3.25 -6.03 -5.98
N THR A 119 -2.99 -7.27 -5.58
CA THR A 119 -2.65 -8.37 -6.52
C THR A 119 -3.83 -9.28 -6.86
N ILE A 120 -5.01 -9.10 -6.26
CA ILE A 120 -6.19 -9.91 -6.62
C ILE A 120 -6.68 -9.55 -8.02
N SER A 121 -6.68 -10.54 -8.91
CA SER A 121 -7.23 -10.43 -10.26
C SER A 121 -8.75 -10.21 -10.26
N ASN A 122 -9.25 -9.31 -11.12
CA ASN A 122 -10.69 -9.01 -11.29
C ASN A 122 -11.44 -8.55 -10.01
N PHE A 123 -10.74 -8.00 -9.02
CA PHE A 123 -11.37 -7.47 -7.81
C PHE A 123 -12.00 -6.08 -8.06
N PRO A 124 -13.13 -5.72 -7.41
CA PRO A 124 -13.74 -4.41 -7.56
C PRO A 124 -12.77 -3.27 -7.22
N LYS A 125 -12.53 -2.35 -8.16
CA LYS A 125 -11.51 -1.31 -8.01
C LYS A 125 -11.74 -0.39 -6.81
N HIS A 126 -13.00 -0.15 -6.43
CA HIS A 126 -13.36 0.69 -5.29
C HIS A 126 -13.04 0.03 -3.94
N LEU A 127 -12.89 -1.30 -3.90
CA LEU A 127 -12.47 -2.06 -2.73
C LEU A 127 -10.95 -2.23 -2.66
N LEU A 128 -10.21 -1.91 -3.71
CA LEU A 128 -8.74 -1.95 -3.66
C LEU A 128 -8.19 -0.78 -2.82
N PRO A 129 -7.20 -1.01 -1.95
CA PRO A 129 -6.62 0.05 -1.12
C PRO A 129 -5.94 1.10 -1.99
N PHE A 130 -6.00 2.39 -1.63
CA PHE A 130 -5.40 3.48 -2.42
C PHE A 130 -3.97 3.12 -2.89
N PRO A 131 -3.63 3.33 -4.19
CA PRO A 131 -2.33 2.93 -4.73
C PRO A 131 -1.20 3.75 -4.11
N ALA A 132 -0.33 3.08 -3.34
CA ALA A 132 0.83 3.70 -2.70
C ALA A 132 2.01 3.97 -3.67
N GLU A 133 1.77 3.95 -4.98
CA GLU A 133 2.78 4.16 -6.01
C GLU A 133 2.20 4.99 -7.15
N TYR A 134 2.99 5.93 -7.67
CA TYR A 134 2.68 6.78 -8.80
C TYR A 134 3.85 6.73 -9.79
N THR A 135 3.55 6.40 -11.04
CA THR A 135 4.56 6.23 -12.09
C THR A 135 4.24 7.15 -13.25
N PHE A 136 5.27 7.76 -13.82
CA PHE A 136 5.18 8.51 -15.07
C PHE A 136 6.50 8.44 -15.83
N ASP A 137 6.42 8.64 -17.13
CA ASP A 137 7.56 8.56 -18.03
C ASP A 137 7.97 9.96 -18.50
N ILE A 138 9.27 10.16 -18.65
CA ILE A 138 9.87 11.38 -19.21
C ILE A 138 10.48 10.98 -20.56
N PRO A 139 9.82 11.36 -21.67
CA PRO A 139 10.34 11.09 -23.02
C PRO A 139 11.69 11.78 -23.23
N ASN A 140 12.60 11.13 -23.94
CA ASN A 140 13.91 11.67 -24.33
C ASN A 140 14.76 12.13 -23.14
N GLY A 141 14.47 11.64 -21.93
CA GLY A 141 15.17 11.99 -20.70
C GLY A 141 16.38 11.10 -20.47
N SER A 142 17.51 11.70 -20.09
CA SER A 142 18.63 10.95 -19.52
C SER A 142 18.40 10.69 -18.03
N ILE A 143 18.80 9.51 -17.55
CA ILE A 143 18.73 9.17 -16.13
C ILE A 143 19.51 10.16 -15.27
N ASP A 144 20.67 10.62 -15.75
CA ASP A 144 21.52 11.56 -15.01
C ASP A 144 20.86 12.93 -14.93
N VAL A 145 20.39 13.46 -16.06
CA VAL A 145 19.74 14.78 -16.12
C VAL A 145 18.47 14.82 -15.27
N VAL A 146 17.64 13.77 -15.36
CA VAL A 146 16.41 13.69 -14.55
C VAL A 146 16.74 13.53 -13.07
N SER A 147 17.75 12.73 -12.74
CA SER A 147 18.22 12.54 -11.35
C SER A 147 18.73 13.83 -10.74
N GLU A 148 19.57 14.59 -11.45
CA GLU A 148 20.12 15.87 -10.98
C GLU A 148 19.00 16.89 -10.78
N LYS A 149 18.07 16.99 -11.72
CA LYS A 149 16.92 17.90 -11.62
C LYS A 149 16.01 17.55 -10.43
N LEU A 150 15.76 16.27 -10.21
CA LEU A 150 14.98 15.78 -9.07
C LEU A 150 15.68 16.08 -7.74
N ASP A 151 16.96 15.73 -7.63
CA ASP A 151 17.76 15.91 -6.43
C ASP A 151 17.88 17.39 -6.05
N ALA A 152 18.13 18.26 -7.04
CA ALA A 152 18.18 19.71 -6.85
C ALA A 152 16.84 20.28 -6.37
N GLU A 153 15.71 19.87 -6.97
CA GLU A 153 14.39 20.33 -6.52
C GLU A 153 14.11 19.90 -5.08
N LEU A 154 14.27 18.61 -4.77
CA LEU A 154 13.93 18.09 -3.44
C LEU A 154 14.89 18.62 -2.35
N SER A 155 16.16 18.83 -2.67
CA SER A 155 17.14 19.45 -1.76
C SER A 155 16.80 20.91 -1.42
N SER A 156 16.10 21.62 -2.32
CA SER A 156 15.65 23.01 -2.11
C SER A 156 14.43 23.14 -1.21
N LEU A 157 13.67 22.06 -1.02
CA LEU A 157 12.49 22.04 -0.17
C LEU A 157 12.86 21.82 1.30
N ASN A 158 11.98 22.25 2.20
CA ASN A 158 12.10 21.94 3.62
C ASN A 158 11.60 20.52 3.93
N VAL A 159 12.34 19.55 3.40
CA VAL A 159 12.14 18.11 3.61
C VAL A 159 13.45 17.48 4.06
N GLN A 160 13.36 16.35 4.74
CA GLN A 160 14.49 15.48 4.96
C GLN A 160 14.65 14.71 3.65
N TRP A 161 15.83 14.75 3.06
CA TRP A 161 16.06 14.16 1.76
C TRP A 161 17.43 13.50 1.72
N LEU A 162 17.43 12.21 1.40
CA LEU A 162 18.63 11.42 1.19
C LEU A 162 18.61 10.82 -0.20
N TRP A 163 19.47 11.32 -1.07
CA TRP A 163 19.65 10.83 -2.44
C TRP A 163 20.86 9.90 -2.55
N ARG A 164 20.68 8.78 -3.26
CA ARG A 164 21.73 7.82 -3.60
C ARG A 164 21.91 7.81 -5.12
N LYS A 165 22.85 8.63 -5.62
CA LYS A 165 23.13 8.81 -7.06
C LYS A 165 23.31 7.47 -7.79
N ASN A 166 24.12 6.56 -7.26
CA ASN A 166 24.41 5.25 -7.87
C ASN A 166 23.17 4.35 -8.03
N LEU A 167 22.09 4.60 -7.28
CA LEU A 167 20.85 3.85 -7.35
C LEU A 167 19.73 4.64 -8.03
N ALA A 168 20.01 5.88 -8.47
CA ALA A 168 19.03 6.85 -8.92
C ALA A 168 17.77 6.85 -8.04
N THR A 169 17.98 6.82 -6.72
CA THR A 169 16.93 6.60 -5.72
C THR A 169 17.14 7.52 -4.54
N GLY A 170 16.06 8.10 -4.01
CA GLY A 170 16.09 8.80 -2.74
C GLY A 170 14.86 8.57 -1.90
N VAL A 171 15.02 8.85 -0.61
CA VAL A 171 13.98 8.75 0.41
C VAL A 171 13.88 10.10 1.10
N GLY A 172 12.66 10.54 1.35
CA GLY A 172 12.45 11.77 2.08
C GLY A 172 11.19 11.79 2.92
N PHE A 173 11.18 12.78 3.83
CA PHE A 173 10.10 12.99 4.78
C PHE A 173 9.75 14.48 4.84
N ALA A 174 8.45 14.76 4.90
CA ALA A 174 7.91 16.10 5.03
C ALA A 174 6.91 16.13 6.19
N MET A 175 7.02 17.16 7.05
CA MET A 175 6.08 17.39 8.15
C MET A 175 4.74 17.94 7.66
N GLU A 176 4.73 18.61 6.51
CA GLU A 176 3.55 19.20 5.88
C GLU A 176 3.79 19.45 4.37
N ASN A 177 2.82 20.06 3.69
CA ASN A 177 3.01 20.51 2.31
C ASN A 177 3.98 21.70 2.26
N VAL A 178 5.18 21.48 1.71
CA VAL A 178 6.22 22.52 1.56
C VAL A 178 6.50 22.90 0.11
N TRP A 179 5.75 22.34 -0.84
CA TRP A 179 6.04 22.45 -2.27
C TRP A 179 4.98 23.22 -3.07
N SER A 180 3.76 23.35 -2.55
CA SER A 180 2.71 24.14 -3.21
C SER A 180 3.06 25.63 -3.31
N ARG A 181 2.45 26.35 -4.26
CA ARG A 181 2.62 27.81 -4.39
C ARG A 181 2.26 28.54 -3.10
N GLN A 182 1.19 28.10 -2.43
CA GLN A 182 0.76 28.66 -1.14
C GLN A 182 1.81 28.41 -0.05
N ALA A 183 2.34 27.19 0.05
CA ALA A 183 3.37 26.84 1.03
C ALA A 183 4.66 27.65 0.84
N ARG A 184 5.13 27.79 -0.41
CA ARG A 184 6.32 28.58 -0.74
C ARG A 184 6.15 30.06 -0.36
N ARG A 185 4.98 30.65 -0.66
CA ARG A 185 4.68 32.04 -0.26
C ARG A 185 4.69 32.23 1.26
N LYS A 186 4.10 31.29 2.01
CA LYS A 186 4.10 31.31 3.48
C LYS A 186 5.53 31.24 4.06
N MET A 187 6.42 30.43 3.48
CA MET A 187 7.82 30.38 3.92
C MET A 187 8.56 31.69 3.68
N HIS A 188 8.35 32.34 2.52
CA HIS A 188 8.99 33.64 2.24
C HIS A 188 8.56 34.75 3.21
N SER A 189 7.33 34.74 3.72
CA SER A 189 6.88 35.70 4.73
C SER A 189 7.45 35.47 6.14
N VAL A 190 8.01 34.28 6.42
CA VAL A 190 8.53 33.87 7.73
C VAL A 190 10.08 33.83 7.72
N ALA A 191 10.71 34.35 6.66
CA ALA A 191 12.15 34.26 6.38
C ALA A 191 13.05 35.15 7.28
N GLY A 192 12.83 35.11 8.60
CA GLY A 192 13.73 35.63 9.63
C GLY A 192 14.61 34.57 10.29
N SER A 193 14.40 33.27 10.03
CA SER A 193 15.28 32.20 10.55
C SER A 193 15.54 31.12 9.50
N THR A 194 16.79 31.01 9.05
CA THR A 194 17.32 30.04 8.08
C THR A 194 17.51 28.62 8.65
N ASN A 195 16.82 28.26 9.72
CA ASN A 195 16.93 26.92 10.28
C ASN A 195 15.95 25.98 9.56
N LYS A 196 16.49 25.00 8.81
CA LYS A 196 15.71 23.84 8.37
C LYS A 196 15.06 23.25 9.63
N VAL A 197 13.73 23.19 9.64
CA VAL A 197 12.98 22.62 10.77
C VAL A 197 13.44 21.19 10.96
N GLU A 198 13.71 20.79 12.20
CA GLU A 198 14.08 19.41 12.50
C GLU A 198 12.91 18.48 12.10
N ILE A 199 13.21 17.45 11.31
CA ILE A 199 12.21 16.53 10.78
C ILE A 199 12.26 15.25 11.58
N GLU A 200 11.20 14.99 12.33
CA GLU A 200 11.02 13.74 13.05
C GLU A 200 10.26 12.76 12.16
N GLU A 201 10.96 11.77 11.59
CA GLU A 201 10.37 10.78 10.66
C GLU A 201 9.12 10.10 11.22
N SER A 202 9.08 9.87 12.54
CA SER A 202 7.97 9.21 13.23
C SER A 202 6.66 10.02 13.14
N LYS A 203 6.75 11.35 13.05
CA LYS A 203 5.65 12.32 12.99
C LYS A 203 5.44 12.94 11.61
N ALA A 204 6.28 12.60 10.64
CA ALA A 204 6.16 13.10 9.28
C ALA A 204 4.77 12.81 8.67
N ALA A 205 4.14 13.83 8.09
CA ALA A 205 2.85 13.70 7.41
C ALA A 205 2.97 12.92 6.09
N LEU A 206 4.14 13.00 5.46
CA LEU A 206 4.46 12.26 4.24
C LEU A 206 5.90 11.72 4.33
N GLY A 207 6.05 10.40 4.18
CA GLY A 207 7.31 9.74 3.84
C GLY A 207 7.21 9.16 2.44
N PHE A 208 8.23 9.37 1.61
CA PHE A 208 8.23 9.00 0.20
C PHE A 208 9.57 8.43 -0.25
N LYS A 209 9.52 7.61 -1.30
CA LYS A 209 10.69 7.20 -2.07
C LYS A 209 10.50 7.61 -3.52
N VAL A 210 11.52 8.18 -4.14
CA VAL A 210 11.53 8.42 -5.59
C VAL A 210 12.65 7.62 -6.22
N GLN A 211 12.37 6.98 -7.34
CA GLN A 211 13.34 6.23 -8.10
C GLN A 211 13.21 6.52 -9.60
N VAL A 212 14.34 6.79 -10.25
CA VAL A 212 14.44 6.99 -11.70
C VAL A 212 15.06 5.74 -12.31
N ARG A 213 14.46 5.19 -13.37
CA ARG A 213 14.96 4.00 -14.07
C ARG A 213 14.86 4.19 -15.57
N LYS A 214 15.79 3.60 -16.33
CA LYS A 214 15.65 3.49 -17.79
C LYS A 214 14.66 2.39 -18.14
N GLU A 215 13.76 2.64 -19.10
CA GLU A 215 12.79 1.64 -19.53
C GLU A 215 13.35 0.80 -20.69
N GLY A 216 14.09 -0.27 -20.38
CA GLY A 216 14.69 -1.11 -21.42
C GLY A 216 15.87 -0.45 -22.15
N ILE A 217 16.47 -1.20 -23.08
CA ILE A 217 17.67 -0.76 -23.81
C ILE A 217 17.29 0.19 -24.96
N GLU A 218 16.14 -0.05 -25.58
CA GLU A 218 15.69 0.59 -26.84
C GLU A 218 14.80 1.83 -26.64
N ASN A 219 14.17 2.03 -25.48
CA ASN A 219 13.36 3.24 -25.27
C ASN A 219 14.24 4.44 -24.90
N GLU A 220 14.01 5.56 -25.57
CA GLU A 220 14.72 6.82 -25.33
C GLU A 220 14.23 7.59 -24.08
N GLY A 221 13.47 6.94 -23.17
CA GLY A 221 12.87 7.57 -22.01
C GLY A 221 13.35 7.03 -20.66
N VAL A 222 13.04 7.79 -19.61
CA VAL A 222 13.18 7.33 -18.22
C VAL A 222 11.84 7.30 -17.51
N ARG A 223 11.63 6.25 -16.72
CA ARG A 223 10.49 6.07 -15.84
C ARG A 223 10.82 6.56 -14.45
N VAL A 224 9.94 7.39 -13.90
CA VAL A 224 10.00 7.85 -12.51
C VAL A 224 8.92 7.14 -11.72
N LEU A 225 9.33 6.46 -10.65
CA LEU A 225 8.46 5.82 -9.67
C LEU A 225 8.51 6.63 -8.37
N VAL A 226 7.37 7.14 -7.94
CA VAL A 226 7.17 7.76 -6.63
C VAL A 226 6.36 6.80 -5.76
N ARG A 227 6.89 6.42 -4.61
CA ARG A 227 6.26 5.51 -3.66
C ARG A 227 5.92 6.22 -2.36
N TRP A 228 4.67 6.07 -1.92
CA TRP A 228 4.21 6.48 -0.60
C TRP A 228 4.70 5.47 0.43
N LEU A 229 5.58 5.88 1.34
CA LEU A 229 6.11 5.02 2.40
C LEU A 229 5.36 5.21 3.72
N LYS A 230 5.06 6.47 4.06
CA LYS A 230 4.43 6.86 5.32
C LYS A 230 3.42 7.97 5.11
N GLY A 231 2.29 7.91 5.81
CA GLY A 231 1.32 9.00 5.91
C GLY A 231 -0.11 8.52 5.74
N ARG A 232 -1.06 9.39 6.09
CA ARG A 232 -2.50 9.11 6.03
C ARG A 232 -3.26 9.88 4.95
N ASP A 233 -2.72 11.02 4.55
CA ASP A 233 -3.35 11.93 3.60
C ASP A 233 -2.96 11.59 2.14
N SER A 234 -3.90 10.99 1.41
CA SER A 234 -3.70 10.67 -0.01
C SER A 234 -3.63 11.91 -0.88
N VAL A 235 -4.35 12.99 -0.52
CA VAL A 235 -4.34 14.26 -1.26
C VAL A 235 -2.97 14.91 -1.17
N LEU A 236 -2.33 14.84 -0.01
CA LEU A 236 -0.94 15.29 0.17
C LEU A 236 0.03 14.50 -0.72
N PHE A 237 -0.11 13.17 -0.76
CA PHE A 237 0.71 12.32 -1.63
C PHE A 237 0.49 12.62 -3.12
N GLU A 238 -0.76 12.73 -3.58
CA GLU A 238 -1.08 13.08 -4.96
C GLU A 238 -0.56 14.46 -5.34
N SER A 239 -0.66 15.43 -4.42
CA SER A 239 -0.10 16.77 -4.58
C SER A 239 1.42 16.73 -4.77
N PHE A 240 2.12 15.93 -3.96
CA PHE A 240 3.57 15.71 -4.08
C PHE A 240 3.92 15.09 -5.44
N CYS A 241 3.24 14.01 -5.83
CA CYS A 241 3.43 13.35 -7.12
C CYS A 241 3.23 14.31 -8.30
N GLY A 242 2.16 15.11 -8.26
CA GLY A 242 1.88 16.12 -9.28
C GLY A 242 2.93 17.23 -9.34
N MET A 243 3.51 17.62 -8.20
CA MET A 243 4.62 18.57 -8.16
C MET A 243 5.89 17.99 -8.78
N VAL A 244 6.30 16.78 -8.37
CA VAL A 244 7.48 16.10 -8.91
C VAL A 244 7.35 15.94 -10.42
N LYS A 245 6.20 15.45 -10.90
CA LYS A 245 5.93 15.28 -12.33
C LYS A 245 6.06 16.60 -13.11
N ARG A 246 5.36 17.66 -12.70
CA ARG A 246 5.43 18.98 -13.36
C ARG A 246 6.86 19.51 -13.42
N LYS A 247 7.56 19.46 -12.29
CA LYS A 247 8.95 19.93 -12.22
C LYS A 247 9.82 19.20 -13.23
N LEU A 248 9.74 17.87 -13.29
CA LEU A 248 10.58 17.08 -14.18
C LEU A 248 10.20 17.24 -15.65
N GLU A 249 8.91 17.35 -15.98
CA GLU A 249 8.45 17.68 -17.34
C GLU A 249 8.83 19.09 -17.80
N GLY A 250 9.23 19.99 -16.88
CA GLY A 250 9.58 21.37 -17.23
C GLY A 250 8.36 22.30 -17.43
N LYS A 251 7.22 21.95 -16.82
CA LYS A 251 5.99 22.76 -16.77
C LYS A 251 5.83 23.39 -15.38
#